data_AF-A0A430KWH6-F1
#
_entry.id   AF-A0A430KWH6-F1
#
_cell.length_a   1.000
_cell.length_b   1.000
_cell.length_c   1.000
_cell.angle_alpha   90.00
_cell.angle_beta   90.00
_cell.angle_gamma   90.00
#
_symmetry.space_group_name_H-M   'P 1'
#
loop_
_entity.id
_entity.type
_entity.pdbx_description
1 polymer ?
#
loop_
_entity_poly.entity_id
_entity_poly.type
_entity_poly.pdbx_seq_one_letter_code
_entity_poly.pdbx_strand_id
1 'polypeptide(L)'
;LYVANNLNEMTSYMAYPLFETVKATDKWLLLFLYSFQIYADFSGYSAIALGLALLFGYRLPENFNRPYIATSIADFWRRWHISLSSWLRNYLYIPLGGNKHGKARTYFNLMATMALGGLWHGAAVSYLVWGFMHGLLLAIERRFVDRLDGAKSPLLNAARAFVVFFAVSLLWILFKLPDFAHAAAYFVGLFSSDEVPNPPKIYRSLALAYALPVILQHFIVPGRPKGSSEAGSMSWLLKFFVTAIIGILALKALGGSDDPLLPVTTDDRNYHVAVRYVDQPSHRMVIVGSSLSVRLSEDYFTSPNIENLALAGG
;
A
#
# COMPACT_ATOMS: atom_id res chain seq x y z
N LEU A 1 -1.36 4.66 -9.38
CA LEU A 1 -2.01 5.88 -8.86
C LEU A 1 -3.53 5.79 -8.88
N TYR A 2 -4.25 5.79 -10.03
CA TYR A 2 -5.73 5.67 -10.01
C TYR A 2 -6.23 4.48 -9.18
N VAL A 3 -5.71 3.27 -9.45
CA VAL A 3 -6.02 2.07 -8.65
C VAL A 3 -5.75 2.27 -7.17
N ALA A 4 -4.59 2.83 -6.81
CA ALA A 4 -4.20 3.04 -5.42
C ALA A 4 -5.13 4.02 -4.70
N ASN A 5 -5.52 5.12 -5.35
CA ASN A 5 -6.39 6.13 -4.76
C ASN A 5 -7.79 5.57 -4.47
N ASN A 6 -8.39 4.84 -5.42
CA ASN A 6 -9.71 4.24 -5.22
C ASN A 6 -9.68 3.10 -4.18
N LEU A 7 -8.59 2.31 -4.13
CA LEU A 7 -8.41 1.33 -3.06
C LEU A 7 -8.17 2.00 -1.70
N ASN A 8 -7.62 3.22 -1.66
CA ASN A 8 -7.44 3.98 -0.42
C ASN A 8 -8.77 4.31 0.25
N GLU A 9 -9.78 4.69 -0.53
CA GLU A 9 -11.11 5.01 0.00
C GLU A 9 -11.68 3.83 0.81
N MET A 10 -11.50 2.60 0.32
CA MET A 10 -11.93 1.39 1.03
C MET A 10 -11.01 1.03 2.18
N THR A 11 -9.69 1.02 1.97
CA THR A 11 -8.71 0.61 2.99
C THR A 11 -8.52 1.65 4.10
N SER A 12 -9.12 2.84 3.97
CA SER A 12 -9.23 3.83 5.04
C SER A 12 -9.94 3.25 6.29
N TYR A 13 -10.89 2.32 6.09
CA TYR A 13 -11.57 1.60 7.18
C TYR A 13 -10.65 0.71 8.01
N MET A 14 -9.39 0.50 7.59
CA MET A 14 -8.41 -0.17 8.44
C MET A 14 -7.94 0.69 9.63
N ALA A 15 -8.11 2.01 9.56
CA ALA A 15 -7.67 2.91 10.62
C ALA A 15 -8.55 2.79 11.89
N TYR A 16 -7.96 3.04 13.06
CA TYR A 16 -8.73 3.17 14.30
C TYR A 16 -9.51 4.51 14.32
N PRO A 17 -10.77 4.55 14.80
CA PRO A 17 -11.58 3.45 15.32
C PRO A 17 -12.42 2.73 14.24
N LEU A 18 -12.30 3.09 12.95
CA LEU A 18 -13.14 2.57 11.88
C LEU A 18 -13.07 1.04 11.73
N PHE A 19 -11.93 0.41 12.01
CA PHE A 19 -11.86 -1.04 11.89
C PHE A 19 -12.74 -1.77 12.92
N GLU A 20 -13.14 -1.11 14.02
CA GLU A 20 -14.05 -1.69 15.00
C GLU A 20 -15.48 -1.81 14.46
N THR A 21 -15.82 -1.00 13.46
CA THR A 21 -17.15 -0.98 12.84
C THR A 21 -17.26 -1.91 11.63
N VAL A 22 -16.24 -2.73 11.33
CA VAL A 22 -16.27 -3.69 10.21
C VAL A 22 -16.21 -5.14 10.69
N LYS A 23 -16.95 -6.01 9.99
CA LYS A 23 -16.98 -7.46 10.24
C LYS A 23 -15.62 -8.10 9.94
N ALA A 24 -15.32 -9.23 10.58
CA ALA A 24 -14.07 -9.96 10.34
C ALA A 24 -13.83 -10.30 8.86
N THR A 25 -14.86 -10.71 8.12
CA THR A 25 -14.77 -10.98 6.67
C THR A 25 -14.33 -9.75 5.88
N ASP A 26 -14.79 -8.58 6.29
CA ASP A 26 -14.46 -7.31 5.65
C ASP A 26 -13.06 -6.86 6.05
N LYS A 27 -12.61 -7.11 7.29
CA LYS A 27 -11.21 -6.90 7.69
C LYS A 27 -10.21 -7.70 6.86
N TRP A 28 -10.54 -8.96 6.54
CA TRP A 28 -9.76 -9.79 5.61
C TRP A 28 -9.73 -9.21 4.19
N LEU A 29 -10.88 -8.76 3.69
CA LEU A 29 -10.95 -8.10 2.39
C LEU A 29 -10.07 -6.84 2.37
N LEU A 30 -10.21 -5.97 3.36
CA LEU A 30 -9.43 -4.74 3.50
C LEU A 30 -7.92 -5.00 3.56
N LEU A 31 -7.49 -6.07 4.23
CA LEU A 31 -6.09 -6.50 4.27
C LEU A 31 -5.52 -6.80 2.88
N PHE A 32 -6.25 -7.56 2.07
CA PHE A 32 -5.82 -7.90 0.71
C PHE A 32 -5.91 -6.68 -0.22
N LEU A 33 -6.94 -5.84 -0.07
CA LEU A 33 -7.03 -4.57 -0.80
C LEU A 33 -5.86 -3.64 -0.46
N TYR A 34 -5.45 -3.58 0.81
CA TYR A 34 -4.30 -2.79 1.22
C TYR A 34 -3.01 -3.30 0.59
N SER A 35 -2.86 -4.62 0.47
CA SER A 35 -1.73 -5.22 -0.26
C SER A 35 -1.72 -4.73 -1.72
N PHE A 36 -2.84 -4.75 -2.42
CA PHE A 36 -2.89 -4.24 -3.79
C PHE A 36 -2.70 -2.72 -3.87
N GLN A 37 -3.23 -1.97 -2.89
CA GLN A 37 -3.09 -0.53 -2.80
C GLN A 37 -1.63 -0.12 -2.67
N ILE A 38 -0.92 -0.62 -1.65
CA ILE A 38 0.47 -0.23 -1.38
C ILE A 38 1.38 -0.55 -2.57
N TYR A 39 1.14 -1.69 -3.23
CA TYR A 39 1.84 -2.02 -4.47
C TYR A 39 1.51 -1.05 -5.61
N ALA A 40 0.23 -0.81 -5.90
CA ALA A 40 -0.19 0.05 -7.00
C ALA A 40 0.25 1.51 -6.82
N ASP A 41 0.43 1.93 -5.58
CA ASP A 41 0.93 3.25 -5.23
C ASP A 41 2.43 3.35 -5.52
N PHE A 42 3.23 2.50 -4.85
CA PHE A 42 4.69 2.53 -4.95
C PHE A 42 5.19 2.18 -6.35
N SER A 43 4.59 1.17 -6.99
CA SER A 43 4.94 0.80 -8.36
C SER A 43 4.54 1.89 -9.35
N GLY A 44 3.42 2.57 -9.12
CA GLY A 44 2.96 3.70 -9.92
C GLY A 44 3.95 4.87 -9.88
N TYR A 45 4.36 5.29 -8.68
CA TYR A 45 5.39 6.33 -8.52
C TYR A 45 6.74 5.92 -9.11
N SER A 46 7.15 4.66 -8.91
CA SER A 46 8.39 4.14 -9.49
C SER A 46 8.35 4.18 -11.03
N ALA A 47 7.22 3.86 -11.64
CA ALA A 47 7.05 3.92 -13.10
C ALA A 47 7.13 5.36 -13.64
N ILE A 48 6.56 6.33 -12.93
CA ILE A 48 6.69 7.75 -13.28
C ILE A 48 8.16 8.19 -13.20
N ALA A 49 8.86 7.82 -12.13
CA ALA A 49 10.28 8.14 -11.98
C ALA A 49 11.14 7.51 -13.09
N LEU A 50 10.86 6.26 -13.48
CA LEU A 50 11.52 5.60 -14.61
C LEU A 50 11.25 6.32 -15.93
N GLY A 51 10.00 6.70 -16.20
CA GLY A 51 9.62 7.44 -17.40
C GLY A 51 10.31 8.81 -17.48
N LEU A 52 10.35 9.56 -16.38
CA LEU A 52 11.07 10.83 -16.30
C LEU A 52 12.58 10.64 -16.52
N ALA A 53 13.19 9.64 -15.87
CA ALA A 53 14.61 9.35 -16.07
C ALA A 53 14.94 9.08 -17.54
N LEU A 54 14.10 8.31 -18.24
CA LEU A 54 14.25 8.04 -19.67
C LEU A 54 14.18 9.30 -20.53
N LEU A 55 13.30 10.26 -20.20
CA LEU A 55 13.24 11.56 -20.89
C LEU A 55 14.52 12.38 -20.72
N PHE A 56 15.20 12.24 -19.58
CA PHE A 56 16.50 12.87 -19.32
C PHE A 56 17.70 12.02 -19.77
N GLY A 57 17.47 10.91 -20.48
CA GLY A 57 18.54 10.02 -20.99
C GLY A 57 19.14 9.07 -19.96
N TYR A 58 18.57 8.97 -18.76
CA TYR A 58 19.00 8.06 -17.71
C TYR A 58 18.19 6.76 -17.71
N ARG A 59 18.88 5.62 -17.55
CA ARG A 59 18.23 4.31 -17.35
C ARG A 59 18.35 3.90 -15.89
N LEU A 60 17.30 4.14 -15.10
CA LEU A 60 17.22 3.69 -13.71
C LEU A 60 16.79 2.22 -13.62
N PRO A 61 17.22 1.47 -12.58
CA PRO A 61 16.77 0.10 -12.38
C PRO A 61 15.29 0.05 -11.95
N GLU A 62 14.57 -0.97 -12.42
CA GLU A 62 13.18 -1.22 -12.00
C GLU A 62 13.12 -1.54 -10.50
N ASN A 63 12.08 -1.04 -9.83
CA ASN A 63 11.92 -1.20 -8.39
C ASN A 63 10.97 -2.34 -8.00
N PHE A 64 10.14 -2.83 -8.94
CA PHE A 64 9.16 -3.87 -8.70
C PHE A 64 9.10 -4.89 -9.84
N ASN A 65 9.00 -6.18 -9.51
CA ASN A 65 8.84 -7.26 -10.49
C ASN A 65 7.87 -8.35 -10.01
N ARG A 66 6.57 -8.05 -10.10
CA ARG A 66 5.47 -8.96 -9.74
C ARG A 66 5.70 -9.67 -8.39
N PRO A 67 5.84 -8.91 -7.29
CA PRO A 67 6.22 -9.46 -5.99
C PRO A 67 5.18 -10.43 -5.41
N TYR A 68 3.89 -10.31 -5.74
CA TYR A 68 2.84 -11.15 -5.16
C TYR A 68 2.71 -12.56 -5.76
N ILE A 69 3.53 -12.90 -6.75
CA ILE A 69 3.68 -14.28 -7.24
C ILE A 69 5.02 -14.89 -6.81
N ALA A 70 5.72 -14.27 -5.87
CA ALA A 70 6.97 -14.79 -5.33
C ALA A 70 6.73 -16.10 -4.59
N THR A 71 7.50 -17.14 -4.91
CA THR A 71 7.36 -18.48 -4.29
C THR A 71 8.18 -18.66 -3.02
N SER A 72 8.79 -17.57 -2.55
CA SER A 72 9.75 -17.53 -1.47
C SER A 72 9.79 -16.11 -0.87
N ILE A 73 10.10 -15.96 0.41
CA ILE A 73 10.22 -14.64 1.07
C ILE A 73 11.46 -13.90 0.52
N ALA A 74 12.56 -14.62 0.31
CA ALA A 74 13.72 -14.08 -0.40
C ALA A 74 13.39 -13.70 -1.86
N ASP A 75 12.54 -14.46 -2.56
CA ASP A 75 12.06 -14.07 -3.90
C ASP A 75 11.18 -12.81 -3.85
N PHE A 76 10.34 -12.67 -2.83
CA PHE A 76 9.53 -11.46 -2.61
C PHE A 76 10.44 -10.23 -2.46
N TRP A 77 11.45 -10.26 -1.59
CA TRP A 77 12.39 -9.14 -1.40
C TRP A 77 13.29 -8.85 -2.60
N ARG A 78 13.50 -9.82 -3.49
CA ARG A 78 14.17 -9.60 -4.79
C ARG A 78 13.26 -8.93 -5.84
N ARG A 79 11.97 -8.83 -5.57
CA ARG A 79 10.93 -8.30 -6.48
C ARG A 79 10.20 -7.09 -5.92
N TRP A 80 10.27 -6.86 -4.61
CA TRP A 80 9.67 -5.74 -3.90
C TRP A 80 10.75 -4.70 -3.58
N HIS A 81 10.50 -3.44 -3.93
CA HIS A 81 11.38 -2.30 -3.65
C HIS A 81 12.87 -2.61 -3.87
N ILE A 82 13.20 -3.12 -5.06
CA ILE A 82 14.50 -3.72 -5.43
C ILE A 82 15.69 -2.81 -5.10
N SER A 83 15.54 -1.49 -5.26
CA SER A 83 16.59 -0.53 -4.92
C SER A 83 16.91 -0.53 -3.42
N LEU A 84 15.89 -0.40 -2.56
CA LEU A 84 16.02 -0.45 -1.10
C LEU A 84 16.51 -1.83 -0.65
N SER A 85 15.91 -2.91 -1.16
CA SER A 85 16.30 -4.28 -0.85
C SER A 85 17.78 -4.55 -1.18
N SER A 86 18.26 -4.00 -2.30
CA SER A 86 19.68 -4.09 -2.68
C SER A 86 20.57 -3.21 -1.81
N TRP A 87 20.09 -2.02 -1.41
CA TRP A 87 20.81 -1.13 -0.50
C TRP A 87 20.99 -1.78 0.88
N LEU A 88 19.91 -2.30 1.49
CA LEU A 88 19.97 -3.03 2.76
C LEU A 88 20.92 -4.22 2.68
N ARG A 89 20.89 -4.98 1.58
CA ARG A 89 21.83 -6.09 1.38
C ARG A 89 23.28 -5.61 1.31
N ASN A 90 23.56 -4.61 0.48
CA ASN A 90 24.92 -4.20 0.15
C ASN A 90 25.59 -3.36 1.25
N TYR A 91 24.81 -2.53 1.94
CA TYR A 91 25.34 -1.54 2.89
C TYR A 91 25.03 -1.86 4.35
N LEU A 92 24.19 -2.87 4.62
CA LEU A 92 23.90 -3.29 5.98
C LEU A 92 24.22 -4.77 6.18
N TYR A 93 23.59 -5.66 5.42
CA TYR A 93 23.74 -7.10 5.60
C TYR A 93 25.17 -7.61 5.35
N ILE A 94 25.77 -7.23 4.21
CA ILE A 94 27.13 -7.65 3.85
C ILE A 94 28.17 -7.07 4.84
N PRO A 95 28.14 -5.77 5.18
CA PRO A 95 29.03 -5.20 6.20
C PRO A 95 28.89 -5.82 7.60
N LEU A 96 27.69 -6.26 8.01
CA LEU A 96 27.50 -7.01 9.27
C LEU A 96 28.10 -8.43 9.27
N GLY A 97 28.69 -8.85 8.14
CA GLY A 97 29.37 -10.13 7.95
C GLY A 97 28.60 -11.11 7.06
N GLY A 98 27.40 -10.75 6.59
CA GLY A 98 26.56 -11.55 5.72
C GLY A 98 26.46 -13.01 6.18
N ASN A 99 26.88 -13.94 5.33
CA ASN A 99 26.88 -15.39 5.58
C ASN A 99 28.21 -15.95 6.13
N LYS A 100 29.23 -15.12 6.39
CA LYS A 100 30.63 -15.58 6.53
C LYS A 100 31.01 -16.09 7.94
N HIS A 101 30.24 -15.78 8.98
CA HIS A 101 30.59 -16.07 10.38
C HIS A 101 29.67 -17.11 11.03
N GLY A 102 29.30 -18.14 10.27
CA GLY A 102 28.47 -19.25 10.74
C GLY A 102 26.98 -18.94 10.80
N LYS A 103 26.19 -19.98 11.15
CA LYS A 103 24.73 -19.94 11.11
C LYS A 103 24.17 -18.91 12.08
N ALA A 104 24.53 -18.95 13.36
CA ALA A 104 23.99 -18.01 14.36
C ALA A 104 24.16 -16.53 13.95
N ARG A 105 25.36 -16.14 13.50
CA ARG A 105 25.63 -14.77 13.05
C ARG A 105 24.84 -14.40 11.79
N THR A 106 24.66 -15.34 10.87
CA THR A 106 23.87 -15.14 9.66
C THR A 106 22.40 -14.83 10.00
N TYR A 107 21.81 -15.60 10.92
CA TYR A 107 20.42 -15.40 11.36
C TYR A 107 20.26 -14.05 12.08
N PHE A 108 21.20 -13.71 12.97
CA PHE A 108 21.24 -12.38 13.60
C PHE A 108 21.35 -11.26 12.56
N ASN A 109 22.29 -11.37 11.60
CA ASN A 109 22.49 -10.36 10.56
C ASN A 109 21.23 -10.16 9.72
N LEU A 110 20.49 -11.23 9.40
CA LEU A 110 19.22 -11.16 8.68
C LEU A 110 18.18 -10.40 9.50
N MET A 111 17.94 -10.81 10.75
CA MET A 111 16.96 -10.17 11.63
C MET A 111 17.31 -8.69 11.87
N ALA A 112 18.57 -8.39 12.18
CA ALA A 112 19.05 -7.02 12.40
C ALA A 112 18.90 -6.15 11.14
N THR A 113 19.27 -6.66 9.97
CA THR A 113 19.14 -5.93 8.71
C THR A 113 17.68 -5.57 8.44
N MET A 114 16.77 -6.52 8.62
CA MET A 114 15.35 -6.29 8.34
C MET A 114 14.70 -5.39 9.41
N ALA A 115 15.05 -5.54 10.68
CA ALA A 115 14.58 -4.68 11.77
C ALA A 115 15.02 -3.21 11.56
N LEU A 116 16.28 -2.99 11.19
CA LEU A 116 16.80 -1.66 10.84
C LEU A 116 16.16 -1.12 9.55
N GLY A 117 15.88 -1.99 8.57
CA GLY A 117 15.08 -1.64 7.40
C GLY A 117 13.65 -1.22 7.76
N GLY A 118 13.04 -1.85 8.77
CA GLY A 118 11.77 -1.43 9.36
C GLY A 118 11.88 -0.03 9.97
N LEU A 119 12.88 0.21 10.83
CA LEU A 119 13.11 1.52 11.45
C LEU A 119 13.40 2.64 10.44
N TRP A 120 13.95 2.32 9.26
CA TRP A 120 14.11 3.30 8.18
C TRP A 120 12.77 3.86 7.67
N HIS A 121 11.67 3.11 7.80
CA HIS A 121 10.32 3.58 7.45
C HIS A 121 9.69 4.48 8.52
N GLY A 122 10.12 4.36 9.77
CA GLY A 122 9.65 5.22 10.87
C GLY A 122 10.06 4.71 12.25
N ALA A 123 9.96 5.58 13.26
CA ALA A 123 10.37 5.28 14.64
C ALA A 123 9.35 4.47 15.45
N ALA A 124 8.18 4.16 14.87
CA ALA A 124 7.13 3.43 15.57
C ALA A 124 7.49 1.94 15.78
N VAL A 125 7.04 1.37 16.89
CA VAL A 125 7.30 -0.04 17.24
C VAL A 125 6.74 -0.99 16.18
N SER A 126 5.59 -0.68 15.56
CA SER A 126 5.04 -1.51 14.49
C SER A 126 5.99 -1.69 13.31
N TYR A 127 6.76 -0.66 12.93
CA TYR A 127 7.74 -0.77 11.84
C TYR A 127 8.95 -1.63 12.23
N LEU A 128 9.41 -1.54 13.48
CA LEU A 128 10.46 -2.42 14.01
C LEU A 128 10.00 -3.89 13.99
N VAL A 129 8.79 -4.16 14.49
CA VAL A 129 8.22 -5.51 14.53
C VAL A 129 7.99 -6.03 13.11
N TRP A 130 7.48 -5.19 12.20
CA TRP A 130 7.33 -5.53 10.78
C TRP A 130 8.66 -5.99 10.16
N GLY A 131 9.72 -5.21 10.35
CA GLY A 131 11.05 -5.53 9.87
C GLY A 131 11.60 -6.82 10.49
N PHE A 132 11.50 -6.94 11.81
CA PHE A 132 11.93 -8.14 12.54
C PHE A 132 11.21 -9.40 12.04
N MET A 133 9.89 -9.34 11.84
CA MET A 133 9.08 -10.47 11.36
C MET A 133 9.47 -10.90 9.93
N HIS A 134 9.78 -9.97 9.03
CA HIS A 134 10.35 -10.33 7.74
C HIS A 134 11.72 -10.99 7.86
N GLY A 135 12.56 -10.53 8.80
CA GLY A 135 13.83 -11.18 9.14
C GLY A 135 13.66 -12.60 9.66
N LEU A 136 12.66 -12.82 10.51
CA LEU A 136 12.29 -14.14 11.03
C LEU A 136 11.81 -15.06 9.91
N LEU A 137 10.95 -14.57 9.01
CA LEU A 137 10.49 -15.33 7.86
C LEU A 137 11.65 -15.76 6.94
N LEU A 138 12.62 -14.87 6.67
CA LEU A 138 13.84 -15.19 5.92
C LEU A 138 14.70 -16.24 6.64
N ALA A 139 14.84 -16.13 7.97
CA ALA A 139 15.56 -17.09 8.80
C ALA A 139 14.93 -18.48 8.77
N ILE A 140 13.60 -18.56 8.92
CA ILE A 140 12.84 -19.82 8.85
C ILE A 140 12.99 -20.43 7.45
N GLU A 141 12.73 -19.65 6.40
CA GLU A 141 12.85 -20.11 5.01
C GLU A 141 14.22 -20.69 4.70
N ARG A 142 15.30 -20.06 5.19
CA ARG A 142 16.68 -20.52 4.98
C ARG A 142 16.90 -21.96 5.44
N ARG A 143 16.18 -22.44 6.46
CA ARG A 143 16.29 -23.83 6.94
C ARG A 143 15.72 -24.84 5.93
N PHE A 144 14.83 -24.40 5.06
CA PHE A 144 14.08 -25.25 4.14
C PHE A 144 14.42 -25.02 2.66
N VAL A 145 15.28 -24.04 2.34
CA VAL A 145 15.58 -23.64 0.96
C VAL A 145 16.00 -24.83 0.08
N ASP A 146 16.87 -25.71 0.57
CA ASP A 146 17.35 -26.88 -0.17
C ASP A 146 16.22 -27.88 -0.48
N ARG A 147 15.22 -28.02 0.43
CA ARG A 147 14.04 -28.86 0.20
C ARG A 147 13.03 -28.21 -0.74
N LEU A 148 12.96 -26.88 -0.71
CA LEU A 148 12.04 -26.09 -1.53
C LEU A 148 12.52 -25.98 -2.98
N ASP A 149 13.83 -26.00 -3.24
CA ASP A 149 14.37 -25.90 -4.60
C ASP A 149 14.31 -27.22 -5.38
N GLY A 150 14.20 -28.36 -4.67
CA GLY A 150 14.10 -29.70 -5.28
C GLY A 150 12.74 -30.05 -5.88
N ALA A 151 11.66 -29.38 -5.45
CA ALA A 151 10.29 -29.72 -5.86
C ALA A 151 9.74 -28.71 -6.88
N LYS A 152 9.76 -29.08 -8.17
CA LYS A 152 9.31 -28.23 -9.29
C LYS A 152 7.93 -28.67 -9.82
N SER A 153 6.88 -28.38 -9.04
CA SER A 153 5.49 -28.56 -9.48
C SER A 153 4.78 -27.20 -9.63
N PRO A 154 4.05 -26.94 -10.73
CA PRO A 154 3.27 -25.71 -10.91
C PRO A 154 2.28 -25.48 -9.76
N LEU A 155 1.61 -26.53 -9.30
CA LEU A 155 0.66 -26.47 -8.18
C LEU A 155 1.37 -26.12 -6.87
N LEU A 156 2.53 -26.72 -6.62
CA LEU A 156 3.34 -26.39 -5.43
C LEU A 156 3.83 -24.95 -5.48
N ASN A 157 4.24 -24.45 -6.64
CA ASN A 157 4.65 -23.05 -6.80
C ASN A 157 3.48 -22.09 -6.56
N ALA A 158 2.28 -22.41 -7.05
CA ALA A 158 1.09 -21.62 -6.76
C ALA A 158 0.75 -21.61 -5.27
N ALA A 159 0.80 -22.77 -4.60
CA ALA A 159 0.59 -22.88 -3.16
C ALA A 159 1.64 -22.07 -2.36
N ARG A 160 2.92 -22.15 -2.75
CA ARG A 160 4.00 -21.35 -2.15
C ARG A 160 3.78 -19.85 -2.35
N ALA A 161 3.41 -19.44 -3.56
CA ALA A 161 3.11 -18.04 -3.84
C ALA A 161 1.93 -17.53 -2.99
N PHE A 162 0.89 -18.34 -2.83
CA PHE A 162 -0.23 -18.02 -1.95
C PHE A 162 0.22 -17.86 -0.49
N VAL A 163 1.01 -18.80 0.04
CA VAL A 163 1.54 -18.72 1.42
C VAL A 163 2.40 -17.47 1.63
N VAL A 164 3.28 -17.16 0.67
CA VAL A 164 4.13 -15.97 0.73
C VAL A 164 3.29 -14.70 0.67
N PHE A 165 2.36 -14.61 -0.28
CA PHE A 165 1.44 -13.48 -0.38
C PHE A 165 0.66 -13.28 0.92
N PHE A 166 0.07 -14.34 1.46
CA PHE A 166 -0.71 -14.29 2.69
C PHE A 166 0.14 -13.84 3.89
N ALA A 167 1.34 -14.40 4.06
CA ALA A 167 2.25 -14.03 5.14
C ALA A 167 2.68 -12.55 5.03
N VAL A 168 3.03 -12.10 3.83
CA VAL A 168 3.38 -10.69 3.58
C VAL A 168 2.18 -9.77 3.81
N SER A 169 0.98 -10.17 3.37
CA SER A 169 -0.26 -9.43 3.60
C SER A 169 -0.51 -9.21 5.09
N LEU A 170 -0.39 -10.25 5.92
CA LEU A 170 -0.52 -10.10 7.37
C LEU A 170 0.47 -9.09 7.94
N LEU A 171 1.73 -9.10 7.48
CA LEU A 171 2.72 -8.13 7.93
C LEU A 171 2.37 -6.69 7.51
N TRP A 172 1.66 -6.49 6.40
CA TRP A 172 1.21 -5.15 6.02
C TRP A 172 0.29 -4.46 7.03
N ILE A 173 -0.34 -5.19 7.96
CA ILE A 173 -1.10 -4.59 9.07
C ILE A 173 -0.20 -3.71 9.93
N LEU A 174 0.99 -4.22 10.29
CA LEU A 174 1.99 -3.49 11.08
C LEU A 174 2.51 -2.26 10.32
N PHE A 175 2.50 -2.31 8.99
CA PHE A 175 2.94 -1.19 8.16
C PHE A 175 1.86 -0.13 7.99
N LYS A 176 0.58 -0.53 7.86
CA LYS A 176 -0.59 0.36 7.75
C LYS A 176 -0.93 1.04 9.08
N LEU A 177 -0.74 0.34 10.19
CA LEU A 177 -1.12 0.78 11.54
C LEU A 177 0.15 1.01 12.37
N PRO A 178 0.70 2.26 12.37
CA PRO A 178 1.95 2.56 13.07
C PRO A 178 1.79 2.48 14.60
N ASP A 179 0.59 2.69 15.12
CA ASP A 179 0.28 2.38 16.52
C ASP A 179 0.18 0.86 16.70
N PHE A 180 1.02 0.33 17.60
CA PHE A 180 1.11 -1.12 17.81
C PHE A 180 -0.14 -1.70 18.47
N ALA A 181 -0.80 -0.96 19.35
CA ALA A 181 -2.04 -1.42 19.97
C ALA A 181 -3.16 -1.53 18.92
N HIS A 182 -3.26 -0.57 18.01
CA HIS A 182 -4.20 -0.65 16.88
C HIS A 182 -3.89 -1.82 15.95
N ALA A 183 -2.61 -2.05 15.63
CA ALA A 183 -2.21 -3.20 14.81
C ALA A 183 -2.58 -4.53 15.48
N ALA A 184 -2.29 -4.68 16.78
CA ALA A 184 -2.63 -5.86 17.57
C ALA A 184 -4.14 -6.08 17.65
N ALA A 185 -4.93 -5.02 17.90
CA ALA A 185 -6.38 -5.07 17.91
C ALA A 185 -6.94 -5.49 16.53
N TYR A 186 -6.37 -4.98 15.44
CA TYR A 186 -6.76 -5.40 14.08
C TYR A 186 -6.49 -6.89 13.84
N PHE A 187 -5.34 -7.42 14.29
CA PHE A 187 -5.04 -8.86 14.21
C PHE A 187 -6.06 -9.71 14.96
N VAL A 188 -6.44 -9.31 16.17
CA VAL A 188 -7.49 -10.00 16.94
C VAL A 188 -8.82 -9.93 16.18
N GLY A 189 -9.15 -8.75 15.65
CA GLY A 189 -10.37 -8.51 14.87
C GLY A 189 -10.50 -9.35 13.59
N LEU A 190 -9.40 -9.87 13.02
CA LEU A 190 -9.46 -10.79 11.89
C LEU A 190 -10.16 -12.12 12.23
N PHE A 191 -10.17 -12.49 13.52
CA PHE A 191 -10.71 -13.75 14.02
C PHE A 191 -11.88 -13.56 14.99
N SER A 192 -12.28 -12.31 15.27
CA SER A 192 -13.43 -12.01 16.13
C SER A 192 -14.75 -12.37 15.44
N SER A 193 -15.68 -12.99 16.17
CA SER A 193 -17.04 -13.27 15.70
C SER A 193 -18.03 -12.14 15.99
N ASP A 194 -17.55 -10.95 16.33
CA ASP A 194 -18.37 -9.88 16.88
C ASP A 194 -19.52 -9.49 15.93
N GLU A 195 -20.72 -9.43 16.50
CA GLU A 195 -21.85 -8.80 15.84
C GLU A 195 -21.60 -7.29 15.83
N VAL A 196 -21.29 -6.78 14.64
CA VAL A 196 -21.11 -5.36 14.40
C VAL A 196 -22.48 -4.77 14.06
N PRO A 197 -23.06 -3.90 14.90
CA PRO A 197 -24.29 -3.20 14.57
C PRO A 197 -24.05 -2.25 13.40
N ASN A 198 -24.92 -2.31 12.38
CA ASN A 198 -24.87 -1.42 11.20
C ASN A 198 -23.49 -1.32 10.54
N PRO A 199 -22.92 -2.42 10.03
CA PRO A 199 -21.61 -2.38 9.38
C PRO A 199 -21.66 -1.48 8.13
N PRO A 200 -20.59 -0.73 7.83
CA PRO A 200 -20.51 0.06 6.63
C PRO A 200 -20.57 -0.85 5.40
N LYS A 201 -21.24 -0.40 4.34
CA LYS A 201 -21.32 -1.15 3.08
C LYS A 201 -19.99 -1.06 2.34
N ILE A 202 -19.24 -2.16 2.34
CA ILE A 202 -18.07 -2.31 1.45
C ILE A 202 -18.53 -2.89 0.11
N TYR A 203 -18.43 -2.09 -0.95
CA TYR A 203 -18.79 -2.48 -2.31
C TYR A 203 -17.78 -3.48 -2.88
N ARG A 204 -17.98 -4.78 -2.64
CA ARG A 204 -17.04 -5.86 -3.02
C ARG A 204 -16.79 -5.94 -4.53
N SER A 205 -17.79 -5.68 -5.36
CA SER A 205 -17.65 -5.63 -6.82
C SER A 205 -16.67 -4.54 -7.25
N LEU A 206 -16.81 -3.35 -6.66
CA LEU A 206 -15.94 -2.22 -6.90
C LEU A 206 -14.52 -2.48 -6.38
N ALA A 207 -14.40 -3.09 -5.20
CA ALA A 207 -13.13 -3.50 -4.61
C ALA A 207 -12.36 -4.45 -5.54
N LEU A 208 -13.05 -5.46 -6.08
CA LEU A 208 -12.47 -6.39 -7.05
C LEU A 208 -12.07 -5.67 -8.33
N ALA A 209 -12.91 -4.78 -8.84
CA ALA A 209 -12.64 -4.09 -10.09
C ALA A 209 -11.41 -3.16 -10.00
N TYR A 210 -11.21 -2.48 -8.86
CA TYR A 210 -9.99 -1.70 -8.63
C TYR A 210 -8.76 -2.56 -8.36
N ALA A 211 -8.90 -3.72 -7.73
CA ALA A 211 -7.79 -4.67 -7.54
C ALA A 211 -7.38 -5.38 -8.85
N LEU A 212 -8.31 -5.52 -9.80
CA LEU A 212 -8.14 -6.34 -11.01
C LEU A 212 -6.89 -5.99 -11.83
N PRO A 213 -6.54 -4.71 -12.10
CA PRO A 213 -5.32 -4.39 -12.85
C PRO A 213 -4.05 -4.92 -12.19
N VAL A 214 -3.96 -4.89 -10.85
CA VAL A 214 -2.82 -5.45 -10.10
C VAL A 214 -2.80 -6.97 -10.25
N ILE A 215 -3.94 -7.62 -10.12
CA ILE A 215 -4.08 -9.08 -10.29
C ILE A 215 -3.63 -9.48 -11.71
N LEU A 216 -4.19 -8.85 -12.75
CA LEU A 216 -3.86 -9.16 -14.14
C LEU A 216 -2.38 -8.94 -14.44
N GLN A 217 -1.77 -7.87 -13.91
CA GLN A 217 -0.33 -7.62 -14.07
C GLN A 217 0.52 -8.78 -13.52
N HIS A 218 0.10 -9.41 -12.42
CA HIS A 218 0.86 -10.48 -11.80
C HIS A 218 0.71 -11.81 -12.55
N PHE A 219 -0.45 -12.10 -13.14
CA PHE A 219 -0.73 -13.41 -13.76
C PHE A 219 -0.63 -13.45 -15.29
N ILE A 220 -0.95 -12.35 -15.99
CA ILE A 220 -1.01 -12.34 -17.46
C ILE A 220 0.29 -11.83 -18.07
N VAL A 221 0.95 -10.87 -17.42
CA VAL A 221 2.14 -10.22 -18.00
C VAL A 221 3.37 -11.09 -17.72
N PRO A 222 4.10 -11.57 -18.77
CA PRO A 222 5.35 -12.28 -18.59
C PRO A 222 6.35 -11.40 -17.84
N GLY A 223 7.16 -12.01 -16.98
CA GLY A 223 8.24 -11.28 -16.32
C GLY A 223 9.22 -10.74 -17.34
N ARG A 224 9.63 -9.48 -17.21
CA ARG A 224 10.66 -8.94 -18.08
C ARG A 224 12.00 -9.64 -17.80
N PRO A 225 12.68 -10.19 -18.82
CA PRO A 225 14.04 -10.69 -18.68
C PRO A 225 14.96 -9.56 -18.22
N LYS A 226 15.93 -9.86 -17.35
CA LYS A 226 16.98 -8.89 -17.01
C LYS A 226 17.76 -8.51 -18.27
N GLY A 227 17.71 -7.23 -18.66
CA GLY A 227 18.54 -6.67 -19.73
C GLY A 227 17.94 -6.66 -21.15
N SER A 228 16.65 -6.95 -21.34
CA SER A 228 16.03 -6.86 -22.68
C SER A 228 15.77 -5.41 -23.10
N SER A 229 16.22 -5.03 -24.30
CA SER A 229 15.97 -3.72 -24.92
C SER A 229 14.48 -3.50 -25.28
N GLU A 230 14.07 -2.24 -25.24
CA GLU A 230 12.68 -1.76 -25.16
C GLU A 230 11.82 -1.86 -26.43
N ALA A 231 12.24 -2.61 -27.46
CA ALA A 231 11.52 -2.64 -28.73
C ALA A 231 10.08 -3.20 -28.66
N GLY A 232 9.66 -3.79 -27.52
CA GLY A 232 8.29 -4.26 -27.28
C GLY A 232 7.47 -3.43 -26.28
N SER A 233 8.00 -2.33 -25.72
CA SER A 233 7.39 -1.65 -24.55
C SER A 233 6.05 -0.96 -24.86
N MET A 234 5.87 -0.50 -26.12
CA MET A 234 4.66 0.19 -26.57
C MET A 234 3.42 -0.70 -26.54
N SER A 235 3.55 -2.01 -26.84
CA SER A 235 2.42 -2.95 -26.87
C SER A 235 1.86 -3.21 -25.46
N TRP A 236 2.72 -3.19 -24.43
CA TRP A 236 2.30 -3.45 -23.07
C TRP A 236 1.57 -2.27 -22.42
N LEU A 237 2.09 -1.05 -22.60
CA LEU A 237 1.42 0.16 -22.13
C LEU A 237 0.05 0.29 -22.80
N LEU A 238 -0.02 0.08 -24.12
CA LEU A 238 -1.28 0.13 -24.85
C LEU A 238 -2.27 -0.94 -24.35
N LYS A 239 -1.83 -2.19 -24.15
CA LYS A 239 -2.69 -3.25 -23.60
C LYS A 239 -3.18 -2.91 -22.18
N PHE A 240 -2.30 -2.39 -21.32
CA PHE A 240 -2.65 -1.96 -19.98
C PHE A 240 -3.68 -0.81 -19.99
N PHE A 241 -3.46 0.23 -20.80
CA PHE A 241 -4.39 1.35 -20.92
C PHE A 241 -5.73 0.92 -21.54
N VAL A 242 -5.73 0.04 -22.54
CA VAL A 242 -6.95 -0.51 -23.14
C VAL A 242 -7.73 -1.35 -22.12
N THR A 243 -7.06 -2.23 -21.36
CA THR A 243 -7.73 -3.01 -20.31
C THR A 243 -8.24 -2.12 -19.17
N ALA A 244 -7.49 -1.08 -18.78
CA ALA A 244 -7.93 -0.12 -17.77
C ALA A 244 -9.13 0.70 -18.24
N ILE A 245 -9.14 1.17 -19.49
CA ILE A 245 -10.26 1.90 -20.09
C ILE A 245 -11.49 1.00 -20.20
N ILE A 246 -11.35 -0.23 -20.70
CA ILE A 246 -12.45 -1.19 -20.77
C ILE A 246 -12.99 -1.50 -19.37
N GLY A 247 -12.13 -1.66 -18.37
CA GLY A 247 -12.54 -1.84 -16.98
C GLY A 247 -13.31 -0.65 -16.41
N ILE A 248 -12.84 0.58 -16.65
CA ILE A 248 -13.52 1.81 -16.23
C ILE A 248 -14.86 1.99 -16.95
N LEU A 249 -14.92 1.70 -18.24
CA LEU A 249 -16.16 1.78 -19.03
C LEU A 249 -17.16 0.69 -18.63
N ALA A 250 -16.70 -0.52 -18.36
CA ALA A 250 -17.54 -1.59 -17.82
C ALA A 250 -18.06 -1.23 -16.43
N LEU A 251 -17.26 -0.59 -15.58
CA LEU A 251 -17.69 -0.09 -14.27
C LEU A 251 -18.73 1.02 -14.38
N LYS A 252 -18.57 1.96 -15.32
CA LYS A 252 -19.58 2.99 -15.61
C LYS A 252 -20.85 2.41 -16.25
N ALA A 253 -20.75 1.31 -16.97
CA ALA A 253 -21.90 0.64 -17.57
C ALA A 253 -22.66 -0.25 -16.55
N LEU A 254 -21.97 -0.76 -15.53
CA LEU A 254 -22.55 -1.57 -14.45
C LEU A 254 -23.01 -0.73 -13.26
N GLY A 255 -22.41 0.44 -13.05
CA GLY A 255 -22.87 1.47 -12.12
C GLY A 255 -23.86 2.38 -12.81
N GLY A 256 -25.16 2.09 -12.63
CA GLY A 256 -26.19 3.11 -12.81
C GLY A 256 -25.78 4.38 -12.06
N SER A 257 -26.23 5.52 -12.58
CA SER A 257 -25.83 6.91 -12.28
C SER A 257 -25.96 7.37 -10.82
N ASP A 258 -25.30 6.70 -9.88
CA ASP A 258 -25.17 7.11 -8.49
C ASP A 258 -23.68 7.11 -8.13
N ASP A 259 -23.12 8.31 -8.00
CA ASP A 259 -21.82 8.53 -7.37
C ASP A 259 -21.78 7.82 -6.01
N PRO A 260 -20.73 7.05 -5.66
CA PRO A 260 -20.59 6.50 -4.33
C PRO A 260 -20.12 7.61 -3.37
N LEU A 261 -20.97 8.61 -3.15
CA LEU A 261 -20.89 9.39 -1.93
C LEU A 261 -21.26 8.45 -0.77
N LEU A 262 -20.41 8.49 0.25
CA LEU A 262 -20.51 7.79 1.53
C LEU A 262 -21.96 7.49 1.94
N PRO A 263 -22.30 6.27 2.39
CA PRO A 263 -23.66 5.98 2.84
C PRO A 263 -23.92 6.77 4.14
N VAL A 264 -24.68 7.87 4.03
CA VAL A 264 -25.30 8.58 5.14
C VAL A 264 -26.71 8.02 5.29
N THR A 265 -26.95 7.21 6.32
CA THR A 265 -28.33 6.92 6.76
C THR A 265 -28.39 6.81 8.28
N THR A 266 -29.04 7.79 8.91
CA THR A 266 -29.82 7.62 10.14
C THR A 266 -31.11 8.41 10.00
N ASP A 267 -32.14 7.97 10.74
CA ASP A 267 -33.57 8.07 10.45
C ASP A 267 -34.23 9.46 10.54
N ASP A 268 -33.47 10.56 10.53
CA ASP A 268 -34.02 11.91 10.67
C ASP A 268 -33.49 12.81 9.56
N ARG A 269 -34.40 13.48 8.83
CA ARG A 269 -34.19 14.28 7.60
C ARG A 269 -33.35 15.56 7.78
N ASN A 270 -32.28 15.53 8.58
CA ASN A 270 -31.32 16.61 8.72
C ASN A 270 -29.94 16.17 8.20
N TYR A 271 -29.51 16.81 7.11
CA TYR A 271 -28.18 16.59 6.53
C TYR A 271 -27.11 17.22 7.43
N HIS A 272 -26.49 16.43 8.31
CA HIS A 272 -25.26 16.84 9.00
C HIS A 272 -24.06 16.15 8.35
N VAL A 273 -23.32 16.90 7.55
CA VAL A 273 -21.99 16.51 7.08
C VAL A 273 -21.04 16.58 8.29
N ALA A 274 -20.75 15.45 8.93
CA ALA A 274 -19.69 15.37 9.92
C ALA A 274 -18.33 15.30 9.22
N VAL A 275 -17.95 16.37 8.53
CA VAL A 275 -16.54 16.71 8.38
C VAL A 275 -16.11 17.16 9.77
N ARG A 276 -15.28 16.37 10.44
CA ARG A 276 -14.64 16.80 11.69
C ARG A 276 -13.66 17.92 11.31
N TYR A 277 -14.18 19.14 11.16
CA TYR A 277 -13.38 20.34 11.12
C TYR A 277 -12.61 20.37 12.45
N VAL A 278 -11.29 20.30 12.36
CA VAL A 278 -10.43 20.59 13.50
C VAL A 278 -10.67 22.07 13.80
N ASP A 279 -11.37 22.32 14.90
CA ASP A 279 -11.87 23.65 15.31
C ASP A 279 -10.75 24.60 15.78
N GLN A 280 -9.48 24.20 15.66
CA GLN A 280 -8.35 25.00 16.09
C GLN A 280 -7.31 25.15 14.97
N PRO A 281 -6.89 26.38 14.65
CA PRO A 281 -5.80 26.61 13.72
C PRO A 281 -4.53 25.98 14.30
N SER A 282 -3.97 24.99 13.61
CA SER A 282 -2.70 24.38 13.99
C SER A 282 -1.62 24.77 12.97
N HIS A 283 -0.47 25.22 13.44
CA HIS A 283 0.70 25.57 12.61
C HIS A 283 1.39 24.35 11.95
N ARG A 284 0.71 23.19 11.88
CA ARG A 284 1.30 21.95 11.39
C ARG A 284 0.75 21.58 10.02
N MET A 285 1.68 21.49 9.08
CA MET A 285 1.47 20.93 7.75
C MET A 285 1.21 19.43 7.88
N VAL A 286 0.02 18.98 7.47
CA VAL A 286 -0.34 17.56 7.44
C VAL A 286 -0.50 17.13 5.99
N ILE A 287 0.34 16.18 5.56
CA ILE A 287 0.28 15.61 4.22
C ILE A 287 -0.69 14.43 4.25
N VAL A 288 -1.79 14.52 3.50
CA VAL A 288 -2.75 13.42 3.30
C VAL A 288 -2.75 13.06 1.82
N GLY A 289 -2.08 11.96 1.47
CA GLY A 289 -2.01 11.46 0.09
C GLY A 289 -1.19 12.36 -0.86
N SER A 290 -1.66 12.49 -2.11
CA SER A 290 -0.96 13.23 -3.19
C SER A 290 -1.43 14.68 -3.36
N SER A 291 -2.23 15.23 -2.45
CA SER A 291 -2.65 16.63 -2.47
C SER A 291 -1.91 17.42 -1.39
N LEU A 292 -1.07 18.37 -1.83
CA LEU A 292 -0.55 19.41 -0.98
C LEU A 292 -1.68 20.41 -0.72
N SER A 293 -2.36 20.30 0.43
CA SER A 293 -3.31 21.31 0.87
C SER A 293 -2.59 22.28 1.82
N VAL A 294 -2.19 23.43 1.29
CA VAL A 294 -1.69 24.56 2.09
C VAL A 294 -2.88 25.45 2.41
N ARG A 295 -3.29 25.54 3.68
CA ARG A 295 -4.22 26.57 4.13
C ARG A 295 -3.38 27.78 4.57
N LEU A 296 -3.33 28.82 3.74
CA LEU A 296 -2.84 30.14 4.15
C LEU A 296 -3.87 30.71 5.16
N SER A 297 -3.41 31.41 6.20
CA SER A 297 -4.34 32.02 7.16
C SER A 297 -5.25 33.03 6.43
N GLU A 298 -6.50 33.15 6.88
CA GLU A 298 -7.50 34.06 6.31
C GLU A 298 -7.06 35.54 6.35
N ASP A 299 -5.97 35.86 7.07
CA ASP A 299 -5.37 37.19 7.14
C ASP A 299 -4.82 37.69 5.78
N TYR A 300 -4.67 36.82 4.77
CA TYR A 300 -4.25 37.22 3.42
C TYR A 300 -5.42 37.59 2.47
N PHE A 301 -6.68 37.35 2.86
CA PHE A 301 -7.86 37.62 2.02
C PHE A 301 -8.86 38.59 2.66
N THR A 302 -8.45 39.38 3.65
CA THR A 302 -9.27 40.52 4.09
C THR A 302 -9.37 41.53 2.95
N SER A 303 -10.60 41.79 2.50
CA SER A 303 -10.91 42.94 1.64
C SER A 303 -10.43 44.22 2.33
N PRO A 304 -9.86 45.20 1.59
CA PRO A 304 -9.45 46.45 2.22
C PRO A 304 -10.67 47.11 2.87
N ASN A 305 -10.55 47.48 4.15
CA ASN A 305 -11.50 48.34 4.83
C ASN A 305 -11.62 49.64 4.03
N ILE A 306 -12.76 49.84 3.36
CA ILE A 306 -13.13 51.16 2.86
C ILE A 306 -13.77 51.88 4.04
N GLU A 307 -12.97 52.68 4.75
CA GLU A 307 -13.48 53.68 5.67
C GLU A 307 -14.23 54.76 4.89
N ASN A 308 -15.51 54.94 5.20
CA ASN A 308 -16.31 56.03 4.67
C ASN A 308 -16.14 57.24 5.61
N LEU A 309 -15.11 58.05 5.35
CA LEU A 309 -14.87 59.32 6.03
C LEU A 309 -15.52 60.48 5.26
N ALA A 310 -16.80 60.74 5.54
CA ALA A 310 -17.55 62.01 5.39
C ALA A 310 -19.03 61.70 5.74
N LEU A 311 -19.75 62.36 6.65
CA LEU A 311 -19.86 63.80 6.89
C LEU A 311 -20.19 64.08 8.36
N ALA A 312 -19.64 65.19 8.85
CA ALA A 312 -20.04 65.87 10.06
C ALA A 312 -21.42 66.56 9.89
N GLY A 313 -22.14 66.72 11.01
CA GLY A 313 -23.12 67.78 11.19
C GLY A 313 -24.48 67.34 11.73
N GLY A 314 -24.82 67.84 12.92
CA GLY A 314 -26.19 67.89 13.46
C GLY A 314 -26.34 67.29 14.84
#